data_AF-A0A067CI17-F1
#
_entry.id   AF-A0A067CI17-F1
#
_cell.length_a   1.000
_cell.length_b   1.000
_cell.length_c   1.000
_cell.angle_alpha   90.00
_cell.angle_beta   90.00
_cell.angle_gamma   90.00
#
_symmetry.space_group_name_H-M   'P 1'
#
loop_
_entity.id
_entity.type
_entity.pdbx_description
1 polymer ?
#
loop_
_entity_poly.entity_id
_entity_poly.type
_entity_poly.pdbx_seq_one_letter_code
_entity_poly.pdbx_strand_id
1 'polypeptide(L)'
;MDEFIHCCDVLLVNGSAGSAAQRDAHDRLLRFQMDPTSWQLVLRVLMSSAAGASVSEAALFIAARLLRSAIPVLDAPDQVHVRDHLLQFLCADRPRTSASVRPVERLVCLALASAVVQIQQDWPSWKERLHSTLLQNQASPHGLLLLLEVLAGIPGEIYSQCSLAESVPQVATMVQAFQKDAIHVLHLVRDTLVSMPDAAFVALTCLQNWGHDVMPVVEIEFGLCSVDLSEGYVQHRQ
;
A
#
# COMPACT_ATOMS: atom_id res chain seq x y z
N MET A 1 -7.43 3.55 23.21
CA MET A 1 -8.14 3.15 21.96
C MET A 1 -9.35 4.04 21.76
N ASP A 2 -10.26 4.10 22.73
CA ASP A 2 -11.48 4.92 22.65
C ASP A 2 -11.22 6.41 22.38
N GLU A 3 -10.20 6.99 23.04
CA GLU A 3 -9.81 8.38 22.78
C GLU A 3 -9.36 8.61 21.33
N PHE A 4 -8.58 7.67 20.76
CA PHE A 4 -8.15 7.75 19.37
C PHE A 4 -9.35 7.66 18.41
N ILE A 5 -10.25 6.70 18.63
CA ILE A 5 -11.48 6.53 17.82
C ILE A 5 -12.32 7.82 17.88
N HIS A 6 -12.53 8.34 19.09
CA HIS A 6 -13.27 9.59 19.28
C HIS A 6 -12.64 10.77 18.53
N CYS A 7 -11.32 10.94 18.61
CA CYS A 7 -10.63 12.00 17.87
C CYS A 7 -10.77 11.83 16.35
N CYS A 8 -10.72 10.60 15.85
CA CYS A 8 -10.92 10.31 14.43
C CYS A 8 -12.34 10.67 13.97
N ASP A 9 -13.34 10.31 14.78
CA ASP A 9 -14.74 10.61 14.50
C ASP A 9 -15.02 12.11 14.54
N VAL A 10 -14.50 12.83 15.53
CA VAL A 10 -14.61 14.29 15.61
C VAL A 10 -13.89 14.96 14.44
N LEU A 11 -12.73 14.45 14.02
CA LEU A 11 -11.97 15.05 12.93
C LEU A 11 -12.70 14.93 11.57
N LEU A 12 -13.25 13.75 11.27
CA LEU A 12 -13.75 13.42 9.93
C LEU A 12 -15.27 13.43 9.78
N VAL A 13 -16.05 13.25 10.85
CA VAL A 13 -17.49 13.00 10.76
C VAL A 13 -18.30 13.96 11.63
N ASN A 14 -17.96 14.07 12.91
CA ASN A 14 -18.81 14.70 13.92
C ASN A 14 -18.44 16.16 14.24
N GLY A 15 -17.25 16.62 13.84
CA GLY A 15 -16.79 17.98 14.09
C GLY A 15 -17.21 18.95 12.99
N SER A 16 -17.77 20.10 13.38
CA SER A 16 -17.96 21.21 12.43
C SER A 16 -16.59 21.71 11.96
N ALA A 17 -16.48 21.96 10.64
CA ALA A 17 -15.24 22.45 10.03
C ALA A 17 -14.73 23.71 10.75
N GLY A 18 -13.47 23.67 11.21
CA GLY A 18 -12.83 24.78 11.93
C GLY A 18 -13.32 25.00 13.37
N SER A 19 -14.13 24.09 13.92
CA SER A 19 -14.54 24.14 15.32
C SER A 19 -13.37 23.92 16.29
N ALA A 20 -13.53 24.40 17.52
CA ALA A 20 -12.54 24.15 18.58
C ALA A 20 -12.37 22.65 18.87
N ALA A 21 -13.46 21.87 18.81
CA ALA A 21 -13.42 20.42 18.99
C ALA A 21 -12.65 19.72 17.86
N GLN A 22 -12.86 20.13 16.60
CA GLN A 22 -12.12 19.57 15.47
C GLN A 22 -10.62 19.91 15.54
N ARG A 23 -10.27 21.15 15.95
CA ARG A 23 -8.87 21.54 16.17
C ARG A 23 -8.22 20.76 17.31
N ASP A 24 -8.90 20.60 18.46
CA ASP A 24 -8.36 19.81 19.56
C ASP A 24 -8.16 18.34 19.17
N ALA A 25 -9.13 17.75 18.48
CA ALA A 25 -9.00 16.38 17.95
C ALA A 25 -7.84 16.26 16.95
N HIS A 26 -7.66 17.25 16.08
CA HIS A 26 -6.51 17.30 15.16
C HIS A 26 -5.18 17.37 15.92
N ASP A 27 -5.05 18.28 16.88
CA ASP A 27 -3.83 18.45 17.67
C ASP A 27 -3.48 17.20 18.48
N ARG A 28 -4.49 16.51 19.03
CA ARG A 28 -4.30 15.22 19.71
C ARG A 28 -3.81 14.15 18.75
N LEU A 29 -4.40 14.06 17.55
CA LEU A 29 -3.96 13.10 16.53
C LEU A 29 -2.55 13.42 16.01
N LEU A 30 -2.17 14.69 15.95
CA LEU A 30 -0.79 15.08 15.63
C LEU A 30 0.18 14.65 16.73
N ARG A 31 -0.13 14.92 18.01
CA ARG A 31 0.69 14.44 19.13
C ARG A 31 0.82 12.93 19.15
N PHE A 32 -0.27 12.23 18.85
CA PHE A 32 -0.29 10.78 18.74
C PHE A 32 0.66 10.27 17.63
N GLN A 33 0.71 10.94 16.47
CA GLN A 33 1.63 10.57 15.39
C GLN A 33 3.12 10.74 15.74
N MET A 34 3.43 11.58 16.73
CA MET A 34 4.81 11.79 17.18
C MET A 34 5.29 10.70 18.15
N ASP A 35 4.39 9.88 18.70
CA ASP A 35 4.76 8.78 19.59
C ASP A 35 5.31 7.60 18.75
N PRO A 36 6.55 7.14 18.99
CA PRO A 36 7.17 6.05 18.25
C PRO A 36 6.45 4.70 18.41
N THR A 37 5.59 4.55 19.41
CA THR A 37 4.81 3.34 19.66
C THR A 37 3.35 3.43 19.17
N SER A 38 2.95 4.58 18.63
CA SER A 38 1.58 4.84 18.15
C SER A 38 1.11 3.84 17.08
N TRP A 39 2.04 3.31 16.28
CA TRP A 39 1.76 2.28 15.27
C TRP A 39 1.10 1.03 15.87
N GLN A 40 1.43 0.66 17.11
CA GLN A 40 0.86 -0.51 17.79
C GLN A 40 -0.62 -0.31 18.10
N LEU A 41 -1.01 0.91 18.50
CA LEU A 41 -2.40 1.22 18.78
C LEU A 41 -3.22 1.22 17.50
N VAL A 42 -2.74 1.83 16.40
CA VAL A 42 -3.47 1.85 15.13
C VAL A 42 -3.58 0.45 14.51
N LEU A 43 -2.54 -0.39 14.64
CA LEU A 43 -2.62 -1.79 14.25
C LEU A 43 -3.69 -2.52 15.08
N ARG A 44 -3.74 -2.30 16.39
CA ARG A 44 -4.77 -2.88 17.26
C ARG A 44 -6.19 -2.43 16.89
N VAL A 45 -6.37 -1.17 16.47
CA VAL A 45 -7.66 -0.66 15.97
C VAL A 45 -8.10 -1.44 14.72
N LEU A 46 -7.21 -1.62 13.74
CA LEU A 46 -7.49 -2.43 12.55
C LEU A 46 -7.82 -3.89 12.91
N MET A 47 -7.04 -4.50 13.80
CA MET A 47 -7.23 -5.90 14.19
C MET A 47 -8.50 -6.13 15.01
N SER A 48 -8.90 -5.15 15.82
CA SER A 48 -10.16 -5.23 16.56
C SER A 48 -11.35 -5.30 15.59
N SER A 49 -11.32 -4.51 14.51
CA SER A 49 -12.33 -4.58 13.46
C SER A 49 -12.28 -5.91 12.68
N ALA A 50 -11.08 -6.41 12.36
CA ALA A 50 -10.93 -7.73 11.73
C ALA A 50 -11.47 -8.87 12.61
N ALA A 51 -11.41 -8.72 13.93
CA ALA A 51 -11.99 -9.64 14.91
C ALA A 51 -13.50 -9.43 15.15
N GLY A 52 -14.16 -8.54 14.42
CA GLY A 52 -15.60 -8.30 14.48
C GLY A 52 -16.04 -7.17 15.43
N ALA A 53 -15.12 -6.42 16.04
CA ALA A 53 -15.49 -5.25 16.82
C ALA A 53 -16.05 -4.12 15.93
N SER A 54 -17.07 -3.43 16.41
CA SER A 54 -17.63 -2.25 15.74
C SER A 54 -16.71 -1.05 15.93
N VAL A 55 -15.80 -0.85 14.98
CA VAL A 55 -14.91 0.32 14.90
C VAL A 55 -15.43 1.25 13.79
N SER A 56 -15.43 2.56 14.03
CA SER A 56 -15.87 3.53 13.03
C SER A 56 -14.96 3.52 11.79
N GLU A 57 -15.56 3.74 10.61
CA GLU A 57 -14.81 3.82 9.34
C GLU A 57 -13.79 4.97 9.35
N ALA A 58 -14.09 6.08 10.03
CA ALA A 58 -13.15 7.20 10.20
C ALA A 58 -11.89 6.78 10.97
N ALA A 59 -12.05 6.04 12.08
CA ALA A 59 -10.92 5.52 12.84
C ALA A 59 -10.12 4.48 12.06
N LEU A 60 -10.78 3.61 11.29
CA LEU A 60 -10.10 2.63 10.43
C LEU A 60 -9.31 3.31 9.31
N PHE A 61 -9.87 4.34 8.68
CA PHE A 61 -9.22 5.11 7.63
C PHE A 61 -7.97 5.82 8.14
N ILE A 62 -8.08 6.53 9.27
CA ILE A 62 -6.93 7.20 9.88
C ILE A 62 -5.91 6.18 10.36
N ALA A 63 -6.33 5.09 11.01
CA ALA A 63 -5.43 4.03 11.47
C ALA A 63 -4.60 3.43 10.32
N ALA A 64 -5.24 3.09 9.19
CA ALA A 64 -4.56 2.57 8.00
C ALA A 64 -3.57 3.59 7.42
N ARG A 65 -3.96 4.88 7.37
CA ARG A 65 -3.08 5.96 6.90
C ARG A 65 -1.84 6.13 7.78
N LEU A 66 -2.02 6.17 9.10
CA LEU A 66 -0.92 6.35 10.04
C LEU A 66 0.02 5.14 10.03
N LEU A 67 -0.54 3.94 9.93
CA LEU A 67 0.25 2.72 9.87
C LEU A 67 1.13 2.68 8.61
N ARG A 68 0.60 3.06 7.44
CA ARG A 68 1.40 3.20 6.20
C ARG A 68 2.59 4.12 6.42
N SER A 69 2.37 5.29 7.02
CA SER A 69 3.45 6.27 7.28
C SER A 69 4.49 5.77 8.27
N ALA A 70 4.12 4.87 9.19
CA ALA A 70 5.04 4.32 10.18
C ALA A 70 5.96 3.23 9.60
N ILE A 71 5.47 2.39 8.67
CA ILE A 71 6.18 1.20 8.17
C ILE A 71 7.64 1.45 7.77
N PRO A 72 8.00 2.50 7.01
CA PRO A 72 9.37 2.75 6.59
C PRO A 72 10.36 3.00 7.73
N VAL A 73 9.89 3.42 8.90
CA VAL A 73 10.73 3.76 10.06
C VAL A 73 10.68 2.69 11.16
N LEU A 74 9.95 1.60 10.94
CA LEU A 74 9.92 0.47 11.86
C LEU A 74 11.16 -0.42 11.69
N ASP A 75 11.55 -1.09 12.77
CA ASP A 75 12.55 -2.15 12.71
C ASP A 75 12.01 -3.37 11.94
N ALA A 76 12.90 -4.15 11.34
CA ALA A 76 12.56 -5.33 10.56
C ALA A 76 11.54 -6.30 11.22
N PRO A 77 11.65 -6.68 12.51
CA PRO A 77 10.64 -7.56 13.13
C PRO A 77 9.24 -6.92 13.17
N ASP A 78 9.16 -5.61 13.41
CA ASP A 78 7.88 -4.89 13.47
C ASP A 78 7.28 -4.71 12.08
N GLN A 79 8.09 -4.49 11.03
CA GLN A 79 7.62 -4.48 9.65
C GLN A 79 6.97 -5.82 9.26
N VAL A 80 7.62 -6.93 9.61
CA VAL A 80 7.10 -8.31 9.40
C VAL A 80 5.80 -8.51 10.18
N HIS A 81 5.77 -8.09 11.44
CA HIS A 81 4.59 -8.18 12.28
C HIS A 81 3.41 -7.39 11.68
N VAL A 82 3.64 -6.15 11.23
CA VAL A 82 2.63 -5.31 10.58
C VAL A 82 2.14 -5.97 9.28
N ARG A 83 3.03 -6.45 8.41
CA ARG A 83 2.66 -7.14 7.15
C ARG A 83 1.67 -8.28 7.40
N ASP A 84 1.94 -9.13 8.38
CA ASP A 84 1.10 -10.31 8.65
C ASP A 84 -0.29 -9.91 9.14
N HIS A 85 -0.38 -8.87 9.97
CA HIS A 85 -1.65 -8.34 10.43
C HIS A 85 -2.42 -7.60 9.32
N LEU A 86 -1.74 -6.90 8.42
CA LEU A 86 -2.39 -6.29 7.24
C LEU A 86 -2.98 -7.36 6.33
N LEU A 87 -2.27 -8.46 6.09
CA LEU A 87 -2.79 -9.62 5.36
C LEU A 87 -4.00 -10.23 6.07
N GLN A 88 -3.94 -10.41 7.38
CA GLN A 88 -5.06 -10.90 8.18
C GLN A 88 -6.28 -9.96 8.06
N PHE A 89 -6.09 -8.64 8.11
CA PHE A 89 -7.18 -7.67 7.94
C PHE A 89 -7.85 -7.76 6.57
N LEU A 90 -7.07 -7.94 5.51
CA LEU A 90 -7.57 -8.07 4.14
C LEU A 90 -8.32 -9.39 3.92
N CYS A 91 -7.92 -10.45 4.61
CA CYS A 91 -8.55 -11.77 4.53
C CYS A 91 -9.72 -11.97 5.52
N ALA A 92 -9.91 -11.04 6.47
CA ALA A 92 -10.99 -11.12 7.44
C ALA A 92 -12.37 -11.10 6.75
N ASP A 93 -13.20 -12.10 7.05
CA ASP A 93 -14.56 -12.19 6.54
C ASP A 93 -15.41 -11.07 7.14
N ARG A 94 -15.77 -10.11 6.29
CA ARG A 94 -16.50 -8.90 6.69
C ARG A 94 -17.71 -8.72 5.77
N PRO A 95 -18.89 -8.33 6.31
CA PRO A 95 -20.07 -8.09 5.50
C PRO A 95 -19.78 -7.11 4.37
N ARG A 96 -20.12 -7.51 3.15
CA ARG A 96 -19.85 -6.76 1.93
C ARG A 96 -21.14 -6.37 1.26
N THR A 97 -21.27 -5.07 1.01
CA THR A 97 -22.38 -4.49 0.25
C THR A 97 -22.04 -4.32 -1.23
N SER A 98 -20.76 -4.48 -1.60
CA SER A 98 -20.24 -4.32 -2.96
C SER A 98 -19.05 -5.26 -3.19
N ALA A 99 -18.82 -5.61 -4.46
CA ALA A 99 -17.63 -6.32 -4.91
C ALA A 99 -16.38 -5.41 -5.02
N SER A 100 -16.55 -4.09 -4.94
CA SER A 100 -15.46 -3.10 -5.03
C SER A 100 -14.59 -3.05 -3.78
N VAL A 101 -13.30 -2.75 -3.96
CA VAL A 101 -12.37 -2.47 -2.85
C VAL A 101 -12.77 -1.19 -2.11
N ARG A 102 -12.94 -1.27 -0.79
CA ARG A 102 -13.33 -0.13 0.05
C ARG A 102 -12.17 0.84 0.28
N PRO A 103 -12.42 2.13 0.58
CA PRO A 103 -11.36 3.11 0.85
C PRO A 103 -10.35 2.67 1.92
N VAL A 104 -10.82 2.07 3.02
CA VAL A 104 -9.94 1.52 4.07
C VAL A 104 -9.11 0.35 3.54
N GLU A 105 -9.71 -0.56 2.76
CA GLU A 105 -9.00 -1.70 2.16
C GLU A 105 -7.91 -1.21 1.19
N ARG A 106 -8.16 -0.17 0.39
CA ARG A 106 -7.14 0.46 -0.47
C ARG A 106 -5.96 1.02 0.32
N LEU A 107 -6.22 1.71 1.43
CA LEU A 107 -5.15 2.20 2.30
C LEU A 107 -4.35 1.06 2.93
N VAL A 108 -5.02 -0.03 3.32
CA VAL A 108 -4.33 -1.23 3.81
C VAL A 108 -3.51 -1.91 2.72
N CYS A 109 -4.01 -2.01 1.49
CA CYS A 109 -3.25 -2.52 0.35
C CYS A 109 -1.99 -1.69 0.11
N LEU A 110 -2.09 -0.37 0.23
CA LEU A 110 -0.97 0.53 0.06
C LEU A 110 0.03 0.47 1.22
N ALA A 111 -0.44 0.29 2.46
CA ALA A 111 0.41 -0.02 3.60
C ALA A 111 1.16 -1.35 3.39
N LEU A 112 0.47 -2.36 2.86
CA LEU A 112 1.07 -3.66 2.56
C LEU A 112 2.08 -3.57 1.41
N ALA A 113 1.84 -2.75 0.39
CA ALA A 113 2.81 -2.45 -0.66
C ALA A 113 4.09 -1.81 -0.07
N SER A 114 3.92 -0.88 0.87
CA SER A 114 5.05 -0.28 1.60
C SER A 114 5.84 -1.36 2.36
N ALA A 115 5.16 -2.23 3.10
CA ALA A 115 5.82 -3.33 3.83
C ALA A 115 6.58 -4.29 2.89
N VAL A 116 6.01 -4.62 1.73
CA VAL A 116 6.67 -5.46 0.71
C VAL A 116 7.98 -4.85 0.23
N VAL A 117 8.00 -3.53 0.02
CA VAL A 117 9.21 -2.81 -0.40
C VAL A 117 10.25 -2.74 0.73
N GLN A 118 9.82 -2.54 1.98
CA GLN A 118 10.72 -2.41 3.14
C GLN A 118 11.39 -3.72 3.59
N ILE A 119 10.67 -4.84 3.51
CA ILE A 119 11.14 -6.13 4.06
C ILE A 119 12.08 -6.82 3.07
N GLN A 120 13.35 -6.41 3.07
CA GLN A 120 14.36 -6.87 2.12
C GLN A 120 14.51 -8.39 2.07
N GLN A 121 14.47 -9.06 3.23
CA GLN A 121 14.57 -10.52 3.30
C GLN A 121 13.43 -11.26 2.56
N ASP A 122 12.31 -10.58 2.30
CA ASP A 122 11.15 -11.15 1.61
C ASP A 122 11.16 -10.91 0.10
N TRP A 123 12.02 -10.06 -0.46
CA TRP A 123 12.06 -9.78 -1.90
C TRP A 123 12.16 -11.02 -2.82
N PRO A 124 12.74 -12.16 -2.40
CA PRO A 124 12.68 -13.38 -3.20
C PRO A 124 11.28 -14.05 -3.23
N SER A 125 10.45 -13.85 -2.20
CA SER A 125 9.21 -14.63 -1.96
C SER A 125 7.93 -13.79 -1.80
N TRP A 126 8.02 -12.46 -1.82
CA TRP A 126 6.89 -11.56 -1.58
C TRP A 126 5.68 -11.87 -2.47
N LYS A 127 5.92 -12.13 -3.76
CA LYS A 127 4.88 -12.42 -4.76
C LYS A 127 4.11 -13.69 -4.42
N GLU A 128 4.84 -14.78 -4.14
CA GLU A 128 4.24 -16.06 -3.77
C GLU A 128 3.42 -15.94 -2.49
N ARG A 129 3.92 -15.19 -1.50
CA ARG A 129 3.20 -14.94 -0.25
C ARG A 129 1.91 -14.15 -0.46
N LEU A 130 1.95 -13.04 -1.21
CA LEU A 130 0.75 -12.26 -1.52
C LEU A 130 -0.26 -13.10 -2.31
N HIS A 131 0.20 -13.78 -3.36
CA HIS A 131 -0.64 -14.60 -4.22
C HIS A 131 -1.29 -15.74 -3.43
N SER A 132 -0.50 -16.52 -2.68
CA SER A 132 -1.02 -17.62 -1.87
C SER A 132 -1.98 -17.14 -0.79
N THR A 133 -1.74 -15.99 -0.16
CA THR A 133 -2.60 -15.49 0.95
C THR A 133 -3.89 -14.87 0.43
N LEU A 134 -3.84 -14.01 -0.59
CA LEU A 134 -5.02 -13.31 -1.09
C LEU A 134 -5.89 -14.16 -2.02
N LEU A 135 -5.33 -15.22 -2.61
CA LEU A 135 -6.04 -16.14 -3.52
C LEU A 135 -6.23 -17.56 -2.94
N GLN A 136 -5.97 -17.74 -1.64
CA GLN A 136 -5.94 -19.02 -0.91
C GLN A 136 -7.21 -19.86 -1.10
N ASN A 137 -8.37 -19.21 -1.29
CA ASN A 137 -9.63 -19.84 -1.68
C ASN A 137 -9.92 -19.49 -3.14
N GLN A 138 -9.54 -20.40 -4.06
CA GLN A 138 -9.69 -20.34 -5.53
C GLN A 138 -10.45 -19.11 -6.06
N ALA A 139 -9.71 -18.15 -6.60
CA ALA A 139 -10.22 -17.06 -7.44
C ALA A 139 -11.43 -16.30 -6.86
N SER A 140 -11.44 -15.96 -5.56
CA SER A 140 -12.39 -14.94 -5.12
C SER A 140 -12.10 -13.65 -5.92
N PRO A 141 -13.07 -13.10 -6.68
CA PRO A 141 -12.84 -11.90 -7.49
C PRO A 141 -12.30 -10.74 -6.66
N HIS A 142 -12.68 -10.69 -5.38
CA HIS A 142 -12.17 -9.71 -4.43
C HIS A 142 -10.70 -9.90 -4.05
N GLY A 143 -10.26 -11.15 -3.81
CA GLY A 143 -8.86 -11.43 -3.53
C GLY A 143 -7.94 -10.98 -4.66
N LEU A 144 -8.39 -11.15 -5.91
CA LEU A 144 -7.69 -10.65 -7.09
C LEU A 144 -7.69 -9.11 -7.14
N LEU A 145 -8.81 -8.45 -6.85
CA LEU A 145 -8.85 -6.99 -6.74
C LEU A 145 -7.88 -6.46 -5.68
N LEU A 146 -7.83 -7.07 -4.49
CA LEU A 146 -6.88 -6.70 -3.44
C LEU A 146 -5.43 -6.91 -3.88
N LEU A 147 -5.14 -8.04 -4.53
CA LEU A 147 -3.81 -8.32 -5.06
C LEU A 147 -3.39 -7.25 -6.06
N LEU A 148 -4.27 -6.87 -7.00
CA LEU A 148 -3.98 -5.81 -7.97
C LEU A 148 -3.82 -4.44 -7.32
N GLU A 149 -4.59 -4.11 -6.28
CA GLU A 149 -4.41 -2.86 -5.50
C GLU A 149 -3.04 -2.83 -4.80
N VAL A 150 -2.60 -3.94 -4.20
CA VAL A 150 -1.26 -4.04 -3.59
C VAL A 150 -0.18 -3.89 -4.66
N LEU A 151 -0.30 -4.63 -5.77
CA LEU A 151 0.65 -4.57 -6.88
C LEU A 151 0.74 -3.15 -7.43
N ALA A 152 -0.38 -2.49 -7.69
CA ALA A 152 -0.41 -1.11 -8.18
C ALA A 152 0.32 -0.12 -7.25
N GLY A 153 0.35 -0.38 -5.93
CA GLY A 153 1.04 0.48 -4.97
C GLY A 153 2.56 0.35 -4.95
N ILE A 154 3.11 -0.81 -5.34
CA ILE A 154 4.55 -1.12 -5.20
C ILE A 154 5.45 -0.11 -5.93
N PRO A 155 5.24 0.23 -7.22
CA PRO A 155 6.11 1.18 -7.92
C PRO A 155 6.20 2.55 -7.24
N GLY A 156 5.09 3.07 -6.71
CA GLY A 156 5.06 4.34 -5.98
C GLY A 156 5.85 4.29 -4.67
N GLU A 157 5.79 3.16 -3.96
CA GLU A 157 6.57 2.96 -2.74
C GLU A 157 8.07 2.82 -3.05
N ILE A 158 8.44 2.11 -4.12
CA ILE A 158 9.83 2.04 -4.61
C ILE A 158 10.34 3.44 -4.95
N TYR A 159 9.59 4.24 -5.70
CA TYR A 159 9.96 5.61 -6.03
C TYR A 159 10.17 6.47 -4.78
N SER A 160 9.27 6.37 -3.80
CA SER A 160 9.43 7.06 -2.52
C SER A 160 10.71 6.64 -1.80
N GLN A 161 11.06 5.36 -1.82
CA GLN A 161 12.32 4.88 -1.23
C GLN A 161 13.55 5.37 -1.99
N CYS A 162 13.50 5.39 -3.32
CA CYS A 162 14.58 5.96 -4.13
C CYS A 162 14.86 7.43 -3.77
N SER A 163 13.82 8.21 -3.48
CA SER A 163 13.96 9.63 -3.11
C SER A 163 14.55 9.86 -1.70
N LEU A 164 14.48 8.84 -0.83
CA LEU A 164 14.94 8.90 0.56
C LEU A 164 16.28 8.20 0.79
N ALA A 165 16.65 7.29 -0.11
CA ALA A 165 17.80 6.42 0.07
C ALA A 165 19.13 7.18 -0.12
N GLU A 166 20.02 7.02 0.85
CA GLU A 166 21.37 7.57 0.79
C GLU A 166 22.34 6.69 -0.03
N SER A 167 21.96 5.43 -0.31
CA SER A 167 22.83 4.40 -0.89
C SER A 167 22.31 3.88 -2.23
N VAL A 168 22.97 4.29 -3.33
CA VAL A 168 22.66 3.88 -4.71
C VAL A 168 22.68 2.34 -4.92
N PRO A 169 23.64 1.56 -4.37
CA PRO A 169 23.66 0.11 -4.55
C PRO A 169 22.46 -0.62 -3.96
N GLN A 170 21.97 -0.16 -2.81
CA GLN A 170 20.80 -0.74 -2.14
C GLN A 170 19.53 -0.50 -2.95
N VAL A 171 19.38 0.72 -3.50
CA VAL A 171 18.28 1.08 -4.38
C VAL A 171 18.31 0.24 -5.66
N ALA A 172 19.47 0.09 -6.29
CA ALA A 172 19.61 -0.73 -7.50
C ALA A 172 19.20 -2.19 -7.25
N THR A 173 19.60 -2.76 -6.11
CA THR A 173 19.23 -4.13 -5.71
C THR A 173 17.72 -4.27 -5.52
N MET A 174 17.10 -3.29 -4.84
CA MET A 174 15.65 -3.23 -4.66
C MET A 174 14.93 -3.20 -6.02
N VAL A 175 15.28 -2.23 -6.87
CA VAL A 175 14.63 -2.04 -8.17
C VAL A 175 14.76 -3.32 -9.03
N GLN A 176 15.95 -3.92 -9.12
CA GLN A 176 16.15 -5.17 -9.85
C GLN A 176 15.28 -6.32 -9.31
N ALA A 177 15.14 -6.41 -7.99
CA ALA A 177 14.33 -7.45 -7.37
C ALA A 177 12.83 -7.32 -7.68
N PHE A 178 12.32 -6.12 -7.97
CA PHE A 178 10.92 -5.96 -8.41
C PHE A 178 10.78 -6.02 -9.93
N GLN A 179 11.75 -5.52 -10.69
CA GLN A 179 11.73 -5.56 -12.15
C GLN A 179 11.74 -6.98 -12.71
N LYS A 180 12.45 -7.92 -12.09
CA LYS A 180 12.42 -9.34 -12.50
C LYS A 180 11.01 -9.93 -12.50
N ASP A 181 10.09 -9.35 -11.73
CA ASP A 181 8.71 -9.81 -11.59
C ASP A 181 7.71 -9.00 -12.42
N ALA A 182 8.14 -7.93 -13.10
CA ALA A 182 7.26 -7.05 -13.87
C ALA A 182 6.46 -7.81 -14.95
N ILE A 183 7.10 -8.72 -15.68
CA ILE A 183 6.43 -9.54 -16.70
C ILE A 183 5.30 -10.40 -16.10
N HIS A 184 5.50 -10.94 -14.90
CA HIS A 184 4.47 -11.72 -14.21
C HIS A 184 3.27 -10.84 -13.81
N VAL A 185 3.52 -9.63 -13.34
CA VAL A 185 2.47 -8.65 -13.02
C VAL A 185 1.68 -8.27 -14.28
N LEU A 186 2.37 -8.02 -15.40
CA LEU A 186 1.71 -7.69 -16.67
C LEU A 186 0.86 -8.84 -17.22
N HIS A 187 1.31 -10.09 -17.08
CA HIS A 187 0.48 -11.25 -17.43
C HIS A 187 -0.78 -11.34 -16.56
N LEU A 188 -0.66 -11.16 -15.24
CA LEU A 188 -1.81 -11.15 -14.34
C LEU A 188 -2.82 -10.04 -14.69
N VAL A 189 -2.34 -8.84 -15.01
CA VAL A 189 -3.17 -7.71 -15.46
C VAL A 189 -3.90 -8.07 -16.75
N ARG A 190 -3.20 -8.62 -17.75
CA ARG A 190 -3.80 -9.05 -19.01
C ARG A 190 -4.89 -10.10 -18.77
N ASP A 191 -4.59 -11.12 -17.98
CA ASP A 191 -5.53 -12.20 -17.68
C ASP A 191 -6.77 -11.67 -16.95
N THR A 192 -6.58 -10.71 -16.04
CA THR A 192 -7.67 -10.00 -15.36
C THR A 192 -8.53 -9.20 -16.34
N LEU A 193 -7.93 -8.44 -17.24
CA LEU A 193 -8.66 -7.63 -18.23
C LEU A 193 -9.50 -8.50 -19.18
N VAL A 194 -9.03 -9.71 -19.49
CA VAL A 194 -9.75 -10.67 -20.33
C VAL A 194 -10.88 -11.35 -19.57
N SER A 195 -10.67 -11.68 -18.30
CA SER A 195 -11.58 -12.55 -17.53
C SER A 195 -12.51 -11.84 -16.56
N MET A 196 -12.20 -10.61 -16.13
CA MET A 196 -12.95 -9.86 -15.11
C MET A 196 -13.06 -8.36 -15.45
N PRO A 197 -14.05 -7.96 -16.27
CA PRO A 197 -14.26 -6.56 -16.64
C PRO A 197 -14.45 -5.61 -15.44
N ASP A 198 -15.07 -6.08 -14.35
CA ASP A 198 -15.29 -5.29 -13.14
C ASP A 198 -13.98 -4.91 -12.41
N ALA A 199 -12.88 -5.62 -12.69
CA ALA A 199 -11.56 -5.33 -12.18
C ALA A 199 -10.72 -4.45 -13.13
N ALA A 200 -11.26 -4.05 -14.28
CA ALA A 200 -10.51 -3.35 -15.31
C ALA A 200 -9.88 -2.05 -14.80
N PHE A 201 -10.58 -1.29 -13.96
CA PHE A 201 -10.02 -0.05 -13.40
C PHE A 201 -8.75 -0.32 -12.59
N VAL A 202 -8.78 -1.27 -11.66
CA VAL A 202 -7.63 -1.61 -10.82
C VAL A 202 -6.51 -2.25 -11.65
N ALA A 203 -6.86 -3.12 -12.60
CA ALA A 203 -5.91 -3.74 -13.52
C ALA A 203 -5.18 -2.69 -14.39
N LEU A 204 -5.90 -1.69 -14.91
CA LEU A 204 -5.32 -0.60 -15.68
C LEU A 204 -4.47 0.34 -14.82
N THR A 205 -4.87 0.62 -13.58
CA THR A 205 -4.01 1.36 -12.63
C THR A 205 -2.71 0.58 -12.36
N CYS A 206 -2.80 -0.74 -12.17
CA CYS A 206 -1.62 -1.59 -12.03
C CYS A 206 -0.75 -1.54 -13.30
N LEU A 207 -1.35 -1.61 -14.49
CA LEU A 207 -0.64 -1.49 -15.77
C LEU A 207 0.11 -0.16 -15.87
N GLN A 208 -0.57 0.94 -15.54
CA GLN A 208 0.00 2.29 -15.59
C GLN A 208 1.22 2.41 -14.66
N ASN A 209 1.11 1.88 -13.43
CA ASN A 209 2.16 2.04 -12.44
C ASN A 209 3.37 1.11 -12.69
N TRP A 210 3.15 -0.06 -13.28
CA TRP A 210 4.21 -0.99 -13.68
C TRP A 210 4.73 -0.72 -15.09
N GLY A 211 4.18 0.27 -15.78
CA GLY A 211 4.68 0.77 -17.05
C GLY A 211 6.02 1.47 -16.92
N HIS A 212 6.69 1.64 -18.06
CA HIS A 212 8.06 2.15 -18.15
C HIS A 212 8.25 3.57 -17.55
N ASP A 213 7.19 4.40 -17.55
CA ASP A 213 7.27 5.80 -17.11
C ASP A 213 7.13 6.00 -15.59
N VAL A 214 6.69 4.96 -14.87
CA VAL A 214 6.39 5.04 -13.42
C VAL A 214 7.28 4.11 -12.61
N MET A 215 7.65 2.95 -13.15
CA MET A 215 8.54 2.01 -12.48
C MET A 215 10.01 2.45 -12.62
N PRO A 216 10.77 2.65 -11.53
CA PRO A 216 12.18 3.01 -11.62
C PRO A 216 13.01 1.96 -12.38
N VAL A 217 14.05 2.41 -13.11
CA VAL A 217 14.96 1.55 -13.89
C VAL A 217 16.42 1.82 -13.51
N VAL A 218 17.24 0.75 -13.44
CA VAL A 218 18.62 0.81 -12.94
C VAL A 218 19.64 1.36 -13.96
N GLU A 219 19.24 1.68 -15.18
CA GLU A 219 20.16 2.04 -16.28
C GLU A 219 20.25 3.54 -16.61
N ILE A 220 19.68 4.42 -15.79
CA ILE A 220 19.76 5.86 -16.00
C ILE A 220 20.23 6.47 -14.69
N GLU A 221 21.22 7.37 -14.75
CA GLU A 221 21.60 8.25 -13.63
C GLU A 221 20.30 8.67 -12.91
N PHE A 222 20.26 8.54 -11.58
CA PHE A 222 19.09 8.95 -10.78
C PHE A 222 18.85 10.46 -10.97
N GLY A 223 18.17 10.79 -12.05
CA GLY A 223 17.87 12.09 -12.60
C GLY A 223 16.67 11.86 -13.50
N LEU A 224 15.60 12.60 -13.25
CA LEU A 224 14.31 12.49 -13.92
C LEU A 224 14.47 12.63 -15.44
N CYS A 225 14.72 11.55 -16.15
CA CYS A 225 14.54 11.49 -17.59
C CYS A 225 13.11 11.03 -17.84
N SER A 226 12.21 12.00 -18.01
CA SER A 226 10.97 11.74 -18.75
C SER A 226 11.37 11.26 -20.14
N VAL A 227 11.10 10.00 -20.45
CA VAL A 227 11.23 9.51 -21.82
C VAL A 227 10.07 10.11 -22.60
N ASP A 228 10.37 11.00 -23.52
CA ASP A 228 9.38 11.55 -24.44
C ASP A 228 8.95 10.43 -25.40
N LEU A 229 7.68 10.04 -25.35
CA LEU A 229 7.11 8.96 -26.18
C LEU A 229 7.03 9.32 -27.67
N SER A 230 7.55 10.48 -28.09
CA SER A 230 7.54 10.92 -29.49
C SER A 230 8.73 10.45 -30.33
N GLU A 231 9.84 9.99 -29.75
CA GLU A 231 11.02 9.63 -30.55
C GLU A 231 11.54 8.22 -30.25
N GLY A 232 11.07 7.26 -31.04
CA GLY A 232 11.78 6.00 -31.20
C GLY A 232 13.08 6.20 -31.96
N TYR A 233 14.15 6.65 -31.29
CA TYR A 233 15.56 6.40 -31.67
C TYR A 233 16.47 6.89 -30.53
N VAL A 234 17.17 5.95 -29.88
CA VAL A 234 18.27 6.27 -28.96
C VAL A 234 19.46 6.74 -29.80
N GLN A 235 19.82 8.02 -29.74
CA GLN A 235 21.13 8.50 -30.17
C GLN A 235 22.03 8.68 -28.95
N HIS A 236 23.04 7.81 -28.83
CA HIS A 236 24.19 8.06 -27.98
C HIS A 236 24.94 9.31 -28.46
N ARG A 237 25.23 10.23 -27.56
CA ARG A 237 26.32 11.19 -27.74
C ARG A 237 27.40 10.94 -26.70
N GLN A 238 28.62 10.90 -27.23
CA GLN A 238 29.91 10.78 -26.55
C GLN A 238 30.15 11.96 -25.62
#